data_AF-A0A4Y8C8F6-F1
#
_entry.id   AF-A0A4Y8C8F6-F1
#
_cell.length_a   1.000
_cell.length_b   1.000
_cell.length_c   1.000
_cell.angle_alpha   90.00
_cell.angle_beta   90.00
_cell.angle_gamma   90.00
#
_symmetry.space_group_name_H-M   'P 1'
#
loop_
_entity.id
_entity.type
_entity.pdbx_description
1 polymer ?
#
loop_
_entity_poly.entity_id
_entity_poly.type
_entity_poly.pdbx_seq_one_letter_code
_entity_poly.pdbx_strand_id
1 'polypeptide(L)'
;ATLVGFLSENKSNILAALLHDVIEDTNCTEEELREQFGSEVLKLVLGLTKIIEIREDNLISSKSKKSLTKSALTFRNMLLASIEDVGVLIVKLCDRLHNMLTLDILREDKQKRISEETLVVYA
;
A
#
# COMPACT_ATOMS: atom_id res chain seq x y z
N ALA A 1 8.77 -7.13 -3.19
CA ALA A 1 10.03 -6.85 -3.93
C ALA A 1 10.11 -7.46 -5.34
N THR A 2 9.95 -8.78 -5.54
CA THR A 2 10.12 -9.42 -6.86
C THR A 2 9.22 -8.85 -7.95
N LEU A 3 7.93 -8.64 -7.67
CA LEU A 3 6.99 -7.99 -8.60
C LEU A 3 7.41 -6.56 -8.95
N VAL A 4 7.93 -5.81 -7.97
CA VAL A 4 8.41 -4.44 -8.18
C VAL A 4 9.65 -4.44 -9.06
N GLY A 5 10.60 -5.36 -8.86
CA GLY A 5 11.78 -5.48 -9.72
C GLY A 5 11.45 -5.90 -11.15
N PHE A 6 10.36 -6.65 -11.36
CA PHE A 6 9.87 -6.96 -12.70
C PHE A 6 9.26 -5.74 -13.42
N LEU A 7 8.59 -4.86 -12.67
CA LEU A 7 7.89 -3.69 -13.22
C LEU A 7 8.74 -2.40 -13.24
N SER A 8 9.78 -2.32 -12.40
CA SER A 8 10.60 -1.14 -12.20
C SER A 8 12.06 -1.51 -12.04
N GLU A 9 12.92 -0.97 -12.89
CA GLU A 9 14.38 -1.10 -12.78
C GLU A 9 14.98 -0.12 -11.75
N ASN A 10 14.16 0.66 -11.04
CA ASN A 10 14.62 1.60 -10.03
C ASN A 10 14.92 0.87 -8.70
N LYS A 11 16.18 0.94 -8.27
CA LYS A 11 16.68 0.34 -7.02
C LYS A 11 15.94 0.85 -5.79
N SER A 12 15.61 2.13 -5.73
CA SER A 12 14.93 2.75 -4.58
C SER A 12 13.52 2.17 -4.41
N ASN A 13 12.80 1.88 -5.50
CA ASN A 13 11.50 1.22 -5.46
C ASN A 13 11.60 -0.23 -4.95
N ILE A 14 12.62 -0.97 -5.40
CA ILE A 14 12.84 -2.36 -4.98
C ILE A 14 13.18 -2.41 -3.49
N LEU A 15 14.04 -1.50 -3.01
CA LEU A 15 14.39 -1.36 -1.60
C LEU A 15 13.16 -0.98 -0.77
N ALA A 16 12.39 0.02 -1.19
CA ALA A 16 11.15 0.38 -0.51
C ALA A 16 10.18 -0.80 -0.45
N ALA A 17 10.08 -1.61 -1.50
CA ALA A 17 9.23 -2.81 -1.51
C ALA A 17 9.72 -3.97 -0.63
N LEU A 18 10.97 -3.96 -0.18
CA LEU A 18 11.48 -4.86 0.85
C LEU A 18 11.20 -4.30 2.25
N LEU A 19 11.22 -2.97 2.38
CA LEU A 19 11.23 -2.27 3.66
C LEU A 19 9.86 -1.66 4.04
N HIS A 20 8.84 -1.81 3.19
CA HIS A 20 7.59 -1.03 3.28
C HIS A 20 6.87 -1.12 4.63
N ASP A 21 6.89 -2.27 5.29
CA ASP A 21 6.23 -2.46 6.59
C ASP A 21 7.21 -2.39 7.77
N VAL A 22 8.50 -2.12 7.54
CA VAL A 22 9.53 -2.19 8.61
C VAL A 22 9.31 -1.13 9.69
N ILE A 23 8.87 0.07 9.32
CA ILE A 23 8.57 1.14 10.30
C ILE A 23 7.35 0.78 11.15
N GLU A 24 6.36 0.07 10.58
CA GLU A 24 5.10 -0.26 11.25
C GLU A 24 5.24 -1.52 12.13
N ASP A 25 5.91 -2.55 11.62
CA ASP A 25 5.97 -3.88 12.23
C ASP A 25 7.20 -4.11 13.13
N THR A 26 8.13 -3.16 13.19
CA THR A 26 9.38 -3.30 13.96
C THR A 26 9.75 -2.03 14.73
N ASN A 27 10.80 -2.10 15.55
CA ASN A 27 11.32 -0.94 16.30
C ASN A 27 12.24 -0.02 15.45
N CYS A 28 12.29 -0.22 14.14
CA CYS A 28 13.14 0.58 13.25
C CYS A 28 12.65 2.02 13.18
N THR A 29 13.56 2.98 13.35
CA THR A 29 13.26 4.42 13.29
C THR A 29 13.45 5.00 11.89
N GLU A 30 12.79 6.13 11.63
CA GLU A 30 12.98 6.88 10.38
C GLU A 30 14.44 7.31 10.18
N GLU A 31 15.11 7.73 11.26
CA GLU A 31 16.52 8.07 11.26
C GLU A 31 17.41 6.89 10.85
N GLU A 32 17.21 5.71 11.43
CA GLU A 32 17.97 4.50 11.08
C GLU A 32 17.77 4.11 9.63
N LEU A 33 16.53 4.17 9.13
CA LEU A 33 16.23 3.86 7.74
C LEU A 33 16.91 4.86 6.78
N ARG A 34 16.92 6.14 7.13
CA ARG A 34 17.59 7.19 6.35
C ARG A 34 19.11 7.02 6.35
N GLU A 35 19.71 6.67 7.48
CA GLU A 35 21.16 6.46 7.58
C GLU A 35 21.62 5.25 6.77
N GLN A 36 20.84 4.16 6.74
CA GLN A 36 21.22 2.94 6.04
C GLN A 36 20.86 2.96 4.54
N PHE A 37 19.72 3.55 4.16
CA PHE A 37 19.17 3.42 2.80
C PHE A 37 18.98 4.76 2.08
N GLY A 38 19.21 5.89 2.76
CA GLY A 38 19.10 7.23 2.19
C GLY A 38 17.70 7.84 2.26
N SER A 39 17.64 9.14 1.94
CA SER A 39 16.41 9.93 2.04
C SER A 39 15.34 9.57 1.00
N GLU A 40 15.74 9.08 -0.17
CA GLU A 40 14.80 8.67 -1.22
C GLU A 40 13.98 7.45 -0.78
N VAL A 41 14.64 6.41 -0.25
CA VAL A 41 13.97 5.20 0.25
C VAL A 41 13.08 5.53 1.46
N LEU A 42 13.56 6.37 2.39
CA LEU A 42 12.73 6.84 3.51
C LEU A 42 11.46 7.53 3.00
N LYS A 43 11.58 8.45 2.03
CA LYS A 43 10.42 9.15 1.46
C LYS A 43 9.40 8.17 0.88
N LEU A 44 9.86 7.13 0.16
CA LEU A 44 8.99 6.11 -0.41
C LEU A 44 8.27 5.29 0.68
N VAL A 45 9.00 4.82 1.69
CA VAL A 45 8.43 4.03 2.79
C VAL A 45 7.41 4.85 3.59
N LEU A 46 7.73 6.10 3.96
CA LEU A 46 6.78 6.99 4.63
C LEU A 46 5.54 7.30 3.79
N GLY A 47 5.70 7.40 2.46
CA GLY A 47 4.59 7.55 1.54
C GLY A 47 3.65 6.33 1.57
N LEU A 48 4.20 5.12 1.72
CA LEU A 48 3.42 3.88 1.79
C LEU A 48 2.64 3.78 3.12
N THR A 49 3.26 4.10 4.25
CA THR A 49 2.64 4.06 5.58
C THR A 49 1.44 5.01 5.69
N LYS A 50 1.58 6.24 5.19
CA LYS A 50 0.47 7.22 5.21
C LYS A 50 -0.76 6.74 4.42
N ILE A 51 -0.56 6.00 3.32
CA ILE A 51 -1.66 5.42 2.55
C ILE A 51 -2.39 4.35 3.36
N ILE A 52 -1.68 3.59 4.19
CA ILE A 52 -2.25 2.53 5.04
C ILE A 52 -3.10 3.14 6.14
N GLU A 53 -2.59 4.11 6.90
CA GLU A 53 -3.33 4.77 7.99
C GLU A 53 -4.66 5.38 7.51
N ILE A 54 -4.62 6.14 6.43
CA ILE A 54 -5.81 6.83 5.92
C ILE A 54 -6.84 5.85 5.33
N ARG A 55 -6.38 4.70 4.81
CA ARG A 55 -7.26 3.61 4.37
C ARG A 55 -8.05 3.04 5.54
N GLU A 56 -7.41 2.83 6.68
CA GLU A 56 -8.06 2.31 7.88
C GLU A 56 -9.15 3.26 8.38
N ASP A 57 -8.85 4.57 8.44
CA ASP A 57 -9.80 5.58 8.88
C ASP A 57 -11.04 5.69 7.98
N ASN A 58 -10.88 5.60 6.66
CA ASN A 58 -11.96 5.84 5.70
C ASN A 58 -12.80 4.60 5.34
N LEU A 59 -12.22 3.40 5.39
CA LEU A 59 -12.90 2.16 4.99
C LEU A 59 -13.54 1.42 6.17
N ILE A 60 -12.98 1.50 7.37
CA ILE A 60 -13.49 0.77 8.54
C ILE A 60 -14.80 1.39 9.08
N SER A 61 -15.00 2.70 8.87
CA SER A 61 -16.21 3.42 9.31
C SER A 61 -17.47 3.13 8.47
N SER A 62 -17.31 2.58 7.26
CA SER A 62 -18.41 2.42 6.30
C SER A 62 -19.10 1.05 6.39
N LYS A 63 -20.06 0.89 7.31
CA LYS A 63 -20.90 -0.34 7.45
C LYS A 63 -21.94 -0.58 6.33
N SER A 64 -22.06 0.32 5.35
CA SER A 64 -23.09 0.28 4.30
C SER A 64 -22.47 0.19 2.91
N LYS A 65 -23.01 -0.67 2.04
CA LYS A 65 -22.56 -0.88 0.64
C LYS A 65 -22.48 0.41 -0.18
N LYS A 66 -23.39 1.36 0.08
CA LYS A 66 -23.43 2.69 -0.59
C LYS A 66 -22.38 3.67 -0.03
N SER A 67 -22.01 3.49 1.24
CA SER A 67 -20.92 4.23 1.90
C SER A 67 -19.56 3.72 1.44
N LEU A 68 -19.43 2.41 1.22
CA LEU A 68 -18.20 1.77 0.74
C LEU A 68 -17.74 2.33 -0.62
N THR A 69 -18.65 2.45 -1.59
CA THR A 69 -18.33 2.98 -2.92
C THR A 69 -17.89 4.45 -2.87
N LYS A 70 -18.49 5.26 -1.97
CA LYS A 70 -18.14 6.67 -1.82
C LYS A 70 -16.80 6.84 -1.08
N SER A 71 -16.60 6.13 0.03
CA SER A 71 -15.31 6.09 0.75
C SER A 71 -14.19 5.63 -0.16
N ALA A 72 -14.45 4.68 -1.05
CA ALA A 72 -13.45 4.17 -1.96
C ALA A 72 -13.14 5.07 -3.15
N LEU A 73 -14.13 5.79 -3.69
CA LEU A 73 -13.85 6.79 -4.73
C LEU A 73 -13.02 7.94 -4.15
N THR A 74 -13.30 8.33 -2.90
CA THR A 74 -12.46 9.27 -2.14
C THR A 74 -11.07 8.69 -1.92
N PHE A 75 -10.95 7.42 -1.51
CA PHE A 75 -9.66 6.76 -1.34
C PHE A 75 -8.88 6.66 -2.65
N ARG A 76 -9.53 6.33 -3.78
CA ARG A 76 -8.93 6.29 -5.12
C ARG A 76 -8.41 7.66 -5.54
N ASN A 77 -9.24 8.70 -5.41
CA ASN A 77 -8.82 10.07 -5.71
C ASN A 77 -7.69 10.54 -4.79
N MET A 78 -7.69 10.10 -3.53
CA MET A 78 -6.63 10.41 -2.58
C MET A 78 -5.35 9.64 -2.88
N LEU A 79 -5.43 8.35 -3.25
CA LEU A 79 -4.30 7.55 -3.73
C LEU A 79 -3.65 8.31 -4.89
N LEU A 80 -4.44 8.69 -5.89
CA LEU A 80 -3.99 9.50 -7.02
C LEU A 80 -3.40 10.86 -6.62
N ALA A 81 -3.91 11.49 -5.55
CA ALA A 81 -3.43 12.80 -5.07
C ALA A 81 -2.22 12.73 -4.12
N SER A 82 -2.00 11.60 -3.45
CA SER A 82 -0.87 11.38 -2.52
C SER A 82 0.36 10.80 -3.21
N ILE A 83 0.22 10.40 -4.47
CA ILE A 83 1.33 10.00 -5.34
C ILE A 83 1.97 11.26 -5.92
N GLU A 84 2.75 11.97 -5.11
CA GLU A 84 3.80 12.86 -5.64
C GLU A 84 4.92 12.07 -6.31
N ASP A 85 5.04 10.77 -5.97
CA ASP A 85 6.07 9.87 -6.45
C ASP A 85 5.46 8.56 -6.97
N VAL A 86 5.54 8.35 -8.28
CA VAL A 86 5.02 7.16 -8.99
C VAL A 86 5.57 5.86 -8.40
N GLY A 87 6.77 5.89 -7.79
CA GLY A 87 7.36 4.75 -7.10
C GLY A 87 6.46 4.17 -6.00
N VAL A 88 5.81 5.03 -5.21
CA VAL A 88 4.90 4.63 -4.12
C VAL A 88 3.70 3.87 -4.68
N LEU A 89 3.12 4.33 -5.79
CA LEU A 89 2.01 3.66 -6.44
C LEU A 89 2.41 2.27 -6.94
N ILE A 90 3.56 2.16 -7.61
CA ILE A 90 4.05 0.88 -8.15
C ILE A 90 4.22 -0.13 -7.02
N VAL A 91 4.88 0.26 -5.92
CA VAL A 91 5.08 -0.61 -4.78
C VAL A 91 3.73 -1.04 -4.20
N LYS A 92 2.77 -0.13 -4.04
CA LYS A 92 1.46 -0.46 -3.47
C LYS A 92 0.60 -1.36 -4.35
N LEU A 93 0.66 -1.18 -5.67
CA LEU A 93 0.01 -2.06 -6.64
C LEU A 93 0.62 -3.47 -6.59
N CYS A 94 1.94 -3.56 -6.49
CA CYS A 94 2.64 -4.84 -6.40
C CYS A 94 2.31 -5.59 -5.09
N ASP A 95 2.30 -4.87 -3.96
CA ASP A 95 1.85 -5.39 -2.67
C ASP A 95 0.41 -5.92 -2.78
N ARG A 96 -0.51 -5.10 -3.34
CA ARG A 96 -1.90 -5.54 -3.52
C ARG A 96 -2.04 -6.76 -4.43
N LEU A 97 -1.30 -6.79 -5.54
CA LEU A 97 -1.30 -7.91 -6.47
C LEU A 97 -0.83 -9.18 -5.77
N HIS A 98 0.25 -9.11 -5.00
CA HIS A 98 0.72 -10.24 -4.20
C HIS A 98 -0.37 -10.73 -3.24
N ASN A 99 -1.03 -9.82 -2.52
CA ASN A 99 -2.12 -10.17 -1.61
C ASN A 99 -3.31 -10.85 -2.30
N MET A 100 -3.62 -10.47 -3.54
CA MET A 100 -4.65 -11.13 -4.36
C MET A 100 -4.19 -12.50 -4.89
N LEU A 101 -2.90 -12.69 -5.15
CA LEU A 101 -2.34 -13.98 -5.57
C LEU A 101 -2.30 -15.02 -4.44
N THR A 102 -2.21 -14.57 -3.18
CA THR A 102 -2.16 -15.44 -1.99
C THR A 102 -3.47 -15.43 -1.19
N LEU A 103 -4.56 -14.98 -1.81
CA LEU A 103 -5.82 -14.72 -1.13
C LEU A 103 -6.49 -16.00 -0.61
N ASP A 104 -6.31 -17.10 -1.33
CA ASP A 104 -6.90 -18.42 -1.08
C ASP A 104 -6.56 -19.01 0.29
N ILE A 105 -5.44 -18.60 0.88
CA ILE A 105 -4.99 -19.02 2.22
C ILE A 105 -5.87 -18.45 3.35
N LEU A 106 -6.60 -17.36 3.08
CA LEU A 106 -7.44 -16.71 4.08
C LEU A 106 -8.83 -17.35 4.15
N ARG A 107 -9.57 -17.09 5.24
CA ARG A 107 -10.98 -17.49 5.36
C ARG A 107 -11.86 -16.74 4.36
N GLU A 108 -12.93 -17.36 3.88
CA GLU A 108 -13.86 -16.79 2.87
C GLU A 108 -14.33 -15.36 3.19
N ASP A 109 -14.59 -15.06 4.46
CA ASP A 109 -15.03 -13.73 4.89
C ASP A 109 -13.97 -12.65 4.64
N LYS A 110 -12.69 -12.97 4.90
CA LYS A 110 -11.56 -12.09 4.58
C LYS A 110 -11.29 -12.02 3.08
N GLN A 111 -11.39 -13.15 2.37
CA GLN A 111 -11.20 -13.19 0.91
C GLN A 111 -12.17 -12.24 0.20
N LYS A 112 -13.45 -12.33 0.55
CA LYS A 112 -14.49 -11.48 -0.06
C LYS A 112 -14.28 -10.01 0.24
N ARG A 113 -13.94 -9.66 1.49
CA ARG A 113 -13.66 -8.27 1.87
C ARG A 113 -12.48 -7.69 1.09
N ILE A 114 -11.36 -8.40 1.01
CA ILE A 114 -10.14 -7.94 0.32
C ILE A 114 -10.40 -7.83 -1.19
N SER A 115 -11.14 -8.77 -1.78
CA SER A 115 -11.50 -8.73 -3.21
C SER A 115 -12.40 -7.55 -3.55
N GLU A 116 -13.45 -7.32 -2.76
CA GLU A 116 -14.38 -6.21 -2.93
C GLU A 116 -13.67 -4.86 -2.79
N GLU A 117 -12.79 -4.72 -1.78
CA GLU A 117 -11.93 -3.53 -1.62
C GLU A 117 -11.03 -3.33 -2.84
N THR A 118 -10.40 -4.41 -3.32
CA THR A 118 -9.47 -4.33 -4.45
C THR A 118 -10.17 -3.84 -5.71
N LEU A 119 -11.34 -4.40 -6.03
CA LEU A 119 -12.15 -4.00 -7.18
C LEU A 119 -12.54 -2.53 -7.11
N VAL A 120 -12.89 -2.07 -5.91
CA VAL A 120 -13.48 -0.75 -5.71
C VAL A 120 -12.42 0.36 -5.65
N VAL A 121 -11.18 0.04 -5.27
CA VAL A 121 -10.06 0.98 -5.18
C VAL A 121 -9.19 1.00 -6.44
N TYR A 122 -8.90 -0.17 -7.00
CA TYR A 122 -7.85 -0.34 -8.02
C TYR A 122 -8.38 -0.68 -9.43
N ALA A 123 -9.65 -1.03 -9.59
CA ALA A 123 -10.31 -1.26 -10.89
C ALA A 123 -11.34 -0.15 -11.22
#